data_AF-A0A925DV14-F1
#
_entry.id   AF-A0A925DV14-F1
#
_cell.length_a   1.000
_cell.length_b   1.000
_cell.length_c   1.000
_cell.angle_alpha   90.00
_cell.angle_beta   90.00
_cell.angle_gamma   90.00
#
_symmetry.space_group_name_H-M   'P 1'
#
loop_
_entity.id
_entity.type
_entity.pdbx_description
1 polymer ?
#
loop_
_entity_poly.entity_id
_entity_poly.type
_entity_poly.pdbx_seq_one_letter_code
_entity_poly.pdbx_strand_id
1 'polypeptide(L)'
;MRIFPDDQYEAAGIEVSNDVSDCDVLFGVKEVPIDALIPDKKYFFFSHTIKKQPHNRKLMQAILEKKIDLYDHETIVDNEFRRLIGFGRYAGIVGAYNGIRAFGIKFE
;
A
#
# COMPACT_ATOMS: atom_id res chain seq x y z
N MET A 1 1.32 2.58 11.88
CA MET A 1 0.55 3.67 12.52
C MET A 1 -0.67 3.95 11.66
N ARG A 2 -1.87 3.86 12.23
CA ARG A 2 -3.12 4.26 11.59
C ARG A 2 -3.43 5.69 12.02
N ILE A 3 -3.65 6.60 11.07
CA ILE A 3 -3.86 8.03 11.34
C ILE A 3 -5.35 8.34 11.53
N PHE A 4 -6.22 7.69 10.75
CA PHE A 4 -7.67 7.87 10.82
C PHE A 4 -8.29 6.83 11.75
N PRO A 5 -8.93 7.25 12.86
CA PRO A 5 -9.68 6.36 13.75
C PRO A 5 -11.00 5.89 13.12
N ASP A 6 -11.63 4.89 13.72
CA ASP A 6 -12.87 4.26 13.21
C ASP A 6 -14.04 5.24 13.12
N ASP A 7 -14.16 6.13 14.10
CA ASP A 7 -15.20 7.18 14.16
C ASP A 7 -15.22 8.07 12.92
N GLN A 8 -14.07 8.33 12.28
CA GLN A 8 -14.01 9.09 11.03
C GLN A 8 -14.54 8.31 9.83
N TYR A 9 -14.38 6.98 9.82
CA TYR A 9 -14.98 6.12 8.78
C TYR A 9 -16.49 6.03 8.97
N GLU A 10 -16.94 5.81 10.22
CA GLU A 10 -18.36 5.75 10.57
C GLU A 10 -19.08 7.06 10.25
N ALA A 11 -18.46 8.21 10.57
CA ALA A 11 -19.00 9.53 10.24
C ALA A 11 -19.10 9.78 8.72
N ALA A 12 -18.30 9.09 7.91
CA ALA A 12 -18.39 9.09 6.45
C ALA A 12 -19.41 8.08 5.90
N GLY A 13 -20.12 7.35 6.77
CA GLY A 13 -21.08 6.32 6.40
C GLY A 13 -20.43 5.00 5.93
N ILE A 14 -19.15 4.79 6.27
CA ILE A 14 -18.41 3.56 5.95
C ILE A 14 -18.61 2.58 7.10
N GLU A 15 -19.02 1.36 6.77
CA GLU A 15 -19.12 0.27 7.74
C GLU A 15 -17.71 -0.12 8.23
N VAL A 16 -17.53 -0.11 9.55
CA VAL A 16 -16.31 -0.58 10.19
C VAL A 16 -16.53 -2.02 10.66
N SER A 17 -15.81 -2.95 10.03
CA SER A 17 -15.87 -4.37 10.35
C SER A 17 -14.47 -4.93 10.65
N ASN A 18 -14.42 -5.95 11.50
CA ASN A 18 -13.22 -6.74 11.75
C ASN A 18 -13.07 -7.94 10.79
N ASP A 19 -14.11 -8.22 10.00
CA ASP A 19 -14.11 -9.24 8.95
C ASP A 19 -14.40 -8.58 7.60
N VAL A 20 -13.56 -8.88 6.62
CA VAL A 20 -13.63 -8.36 5.25
C VAL A 20 -13.67 -9.49 4.23
N SER A 21 -13.96 -10.71 4.68
CA SER A 21 -13.97 -11.92 3.84
C SER A 21 -15.07 -11.93 2.78
N ASP A 22 -16.14 -11.18 3.00
CA ASP A 22 -17.23 -10.97 2.05
C ASP A 22 -16.88 -9.98 0.94
N CYS A 23 -15.94 -9.05 1.15
CA CYS A 23 -15.50 -8.08 0.15
C CYS A 23 -14.90 -8.72 -1.12
N ASP A 24 -15.25 -8.23 -2.30
CA ASP A 24 -14.66 -8.68 -3.57
C ASP A 24 -13.28 -8.06 -3.85
N VAL A 25 -13.06 -6.84 -3.36
CA VAL A 25 -11.87 -6.02 -3.62
C VAL A 25 -11.29 -5.53 -2.30
N LEU A 26 -9.99 -5.74 -2.11
CA LEU A 26 -9.26 -5.41 -0.90
C LEU A 26 -8.17 -4.37 -1.23
N PHE A 27 -8.23 -3.23 -0.54
CA PHE A 27 -7.26 -2.14 -0.70
C PHE A 27 -6.29 -2.08 0.47
N GLY A 28 -5.00 -1.96 0.16
CA GLY A 28 -3.94 -1.82 1.14
C GLY A 28 -2.79 -0.96 0.62
N VAL A 29 -2.02 -0.38 1.53
CA VAL A 29 -0.82 0.38 1.14
C VAL A 29 0.41 -0.53 1.02
N LYS A 30 0.49 -1.58 1.82
CA LYS A 30 1.67 -2.45 1.91
C LYS A 30 1.29 -3.91 1.63
N GLU A 31 2.31 -4.74 1.50
CA GLU A 31 2.18 -6.19 1.37
C GLU A 31 1.34 -6.77 2.50
N VAL A 32 0.52 -7.75 2.15
CA VAL A 32 -0.29 -8.52 3.09
C VAL A 32 0.50 -9.78 3.48
N PRO A 33 0.54 -10.16 4.77
CA PRO A 33 1.10 -11.44 5.19
C PRO A 33 0.46 -12.61 4.43
N ILE A 34 1.28 -13.60 4.02
CA ILE A 34 0.83 -14.71 3.16
C ILE A 34 -0.32 -15.51 3.79
N ASP A 35 -0.26 -15.69 5.11
CA ASP A 35 -1.25 -16.36 5.94
C ASP A 35 -2.58 -15.58 6.04
N ALA A 36 -2.55 -14.27 5.84
CA ALA A 36 -3.73 -13.40 5.83
C ALA A 36 -4.35 -13.22 4.42
N LEU A 37 -3.74 -13.77 3.37
CA LEU A 37 -4.30 -13.70 2.01
C LEU A 37 -5.53 -14.58 1.86
N ILE A 38 -6.64 -13.97 1.43
CA ILE A 38 -7.91 -14.63 1.16
C ILE A 38 -7.92 -15.08 -0.31
N PRO A 39 -8.15 -16.37 -0.61
CA PRO A 39 -8.21 -16.87 -1.99
C PRO A 39 -9.32 -16.26 -2.83
N ASP A 40 -9.10 -16.26 -4.15
CA ASP A 40 -10.09 -15.86 -5.17
C ASP A 40 -10.62 -14.42 -5.02
N LYS A 41 -9.79 -13.50 -4.50
CA LYS A 41 -10.09 -12.07 -4.31
C LYS A 41 -9.25 -11.16 -5.22
N LYS A 42 -9.65 -9.89 -5.32
CA LYS A 42 -8.90 -8.82 -5.99
C LYS A 42 -8.17 -7.98 -4.96
N TYR A 43 -6.88 -7.76 -5.15
CA TYR A 43 -6.05 -7.00 -4.22
C TYR A 43 -5.37 -5.80 -4.89
N PHE A 44 -5.39 -4.66 -4.22
CA PHE A 44 -4.64 -3.45 -4.59
C PHE A 44 -3.64 -3.12 -3.48
N PHE A 45 -2.34 -3.25 -3.75
CA PHE A 45 -1.27 -2.79 -2.85
C PHE A 45 0.08 -2.68 -3.56
N PHE A 46 1.05 -2.04 -2.91
CA PHE A 46 2.45 -2.08 -3.36
C PHE A 46 3.06 -3.44 -3.04
N SER A 47 3.09 -4.34 -4.01
CA SER A 47 3.56 -5.73 -3.79
C SER A 47 5.07 -5.86 -3.75
N HIS A 48 5.77 -4.88 -4.33
CA HIS A 48 7.21 -4.90 -4.58
C HIS A 48 7.68 -6.26 -5.16
N THR A 49 6.92 -6.82 -6.09
CA THR A 49 7.27 -8.07 -6.81
C THR A 49 7.82 -7.81 -8.21
N ILE A 50 7.40 -6.71 -8.87
CA ILE A 50 7.72 -6.44 -10.28
C ILE A 50 9.22 -6.30 -10.57
N LYS A 51 10.01 -5.81 -9.59
CA LYS A 51 11.48 -5.65 -9.73
C LYS A 51 12.23 -6.93 -9.36
N LYS A 52 11.53 -8.06 -9.23
CA LYS A 52 12.08 -9.40 -8.95
C LYS A 52 12.88 -9.46 -7.64
N GLN A 53 12.48 -8.70 -6.63
CA GLN A 53 13.16 -8.75 -5.33
C GLN A 53 13.02 -10.14 -4.69
N PRO A 54 14.12 -10.80 -4.27
CA PRO A 54 14.09 -12.18 -3.79
C PRO A 54 13.17 -12.42 -2.58
N HIS A 55 13.06 -11.44 -1.67
CA HIS A 55 12.23 -11.57 -0.46
C HIS A 55 10.74 -11.73 -0.77
N ASN A 56 10.24 -11.11 -1.85
CA ASN A 56 8.82 -11.15 -2.23
C ASN A 56 8.45 -12.26 -3.20
N ARG A 57 9.39 -13.14 -3.55
CA ARG A 57 9.09 -14.29 -4.40
C ARG A 57 8.01 -15.19 -3.81
N LYS A 58 8.06 -15.42 -2.49
CA LYS A 58 7.06 -16.25 -1.79
C LYS A 58 5.67 -15.62 -1.84
N LEU A 59 5.58 -14.30 -1.72
CA LEU A 59 4.31 -13.58 -1.84
C LEU A 59 3.70 -13.75 -3.24
N MET A 60 4.52 -13.59 -4.29
CA MET A 60 4.05 -13.80 -5.66
C MET A 60 3.56 -15.23 -5.91
N GLN A 61 4.26 -16.24 -5.39
CA GLN A 61 3.83 -17.63 -5.48
C GLN A 61 2.49 -17.85 -4.77
N ALA A 62 2.34 -17.33 -3.54
CA ALA A 62 1.10 -17.43 -2.80
C ALA A 62 -0.09 -16.74 -3.50
N ILE A 63 0.14 -15.59 -4.14
CA ILE A 63 -0.88 -14.88 -4.93
C ILE A 63 -1.38 -15.75 -6.08
N LEU A 64 -0.47 -16.40 -6.81
CA LEU A 64 -0.82 -17.31 -7.90
C LEU A 64 -1.55 -18.57 -7.39
N GLU A 65 -1.03 -19.21 -6.34
CA GLU A 65 -1.61 -20.40 -5.72
C GLU A 65 -3.04 -20.16 -5.22
N LYS A 66 -3.28 -18.97 -4.65
CA LYS A 66 -4.58 -18.54 -4.13
C LYS A 66 -5.50 -17.93 -5.18
N LYS A 67 -5.10 -17.91 -6.47
CA LYS A 67 -5.86 -17.33 -7.58
C LYS A 67 -6.29 -15.88 -7.32
N ILE A 68 -5.39 -15.10 -6.75
CA ILE A 68 -5.62 -13.69 -6.45
C ILE A 68 -5.30 -12.85 -7.69
N ASP A 69 -6.22 -11.97 -8.05
CA ASP A 69 -5.97 -10.90 -9.02
C ASP A 69 -5.23 -9.75 -8.30
N LEU A 70 -3.93 -9.61 -8.56
CA LEU A 70 -3.11 -8.55 -7.99
C LEU A 70 -3.04 -7.33 -8.93
N TYR A 71 -3.51 -6.20 -8.44
CA TYR A 71 -3.37 -4.88 -9.06
C TYR A 71 -2.29 -4.07 -8.31
N ASP A 72 -1.05 -4.17 -8.77
CA ASP A 72 0.07 -3.47 -8.11
C ASP A 72 -0.03 -1.96 -8.29
N HIS A 73 -0.11 -1.20 -7.19
CA HIS A 73 -0.15 0.26 -7.23
C HIS A 73 1.04 0.89 -7.96
N GLU A 74 2.19 0.21 -8.03
CA GLU A 74 3.38 0.71 -8.73
C GLU A 74 3.21 0.74 -10.26
N THR A 75 2.27 -0.03 -10.82
CA THR A 75 2.08 -0.17 -12.27
C THR A 75 0.88 0.60 -12.83
N ILE A 76 0.11 1.27 -11.97
CA ILE A 76 -1.06 2.06 -12.38
C ILE A 76 -0.60 3.41 -12.97
N VAL A 77 -0.83 3.58 -14.26
CA VAL A 77 -0.43 4.75 -15.07
C VAL A 77 -1.61 5.31 -15.86
N ASP A 78 -1.52 6.57 -16.28
CA ASP A 78 -2.44 7.17 -17.25
C ASP A 78 -2.07 6.81 -18.71
N ASN A 79 -2.81 7.40 -19.66
CA ASN A 79 -2.61 7.19 -21.10
C ASN A 79 -1.26 7.71 -21.61
N GLU A 80 -0.60 8.59 -20.85
CA GLU A 80 0.73 9.12 -21.14
C GLU A 80 1.84 8.38 -20.35
N PHE A 81 1.52 7.22 -19.76
CA PHE A 81 2.41 6.39 -18.94
C PHE A 81 2.92 7.08 -17.66
N ARG A 82 2.23 8.13 -17.18
CA ARG A 82 2.56 8.77 -15.91
C ARG A 82 1.92 7.99 -14.78
N ARG A 83 2.73 7.65 -13.78
CA ARG A 83 2.28 6.91 -12.59
C ARG A 83 1.29 7.76 -11.78
N LEU A 84 0.11 7.19 -11.52
CA LEU A 84 -0.98 7.89 -10.83
C LEU A 84 -0.84 7.83 -9.30
N ILE A 85 -0.23 6.77 -8.77
CA ILE A 85 -0.21 6.51 -7.33
C ILE A 85 1.23 6.59 -6.81
N GLY A 86 1.54 7.57 -5.98
CA GLY A 86 2.85 7.72 -5.36
C GLY A 86 2.87 8.72 -4.21
N PHE A 87 3.94 8.69 -3.43
CA PHE A 87 4.10 9.53 -2.22
C PHE A 87 5.11 10.67 -2.40
N GLY A 88 5.50 10.97 -3.64
CA GLY A 88 6.63 11.86 -3.96
C GLY A 88 6.53 13.26 -3.35
N ARG A 89 5.35 13.89 -3.38
CA ARG A 89 5.13 15.23 -2.82
C ARG A 89 5.45 15.29 -1.33
N TYR A 90 4.83 14.42 -0.54
CA TYR A 90 5.05 14.40 0.91
C TYR A 90 6.44 13.89 1.28
N ALA A 91 7.00 12.93 0.53
CA ALA A 91 8.39 12.50 0.70
C ALA A 91 9.37 13.66 0.53
N GLY A 92 9.16 14.53 -0.48
CA GLY A 92 9.96 15.73 -0.70
C GLY A 92 9.82 16.77 0.43
N ILE A 93 8.59 17.05 0.86
CA ILE A 93 8.31 18.00 1.97
C ILE A 93 9.00 17.54 3.26
N VAL A 94 8.81 16.26 3.64
CA VAL A 94 9.40 15.69 4.85
C VAL A 94 10.92 15.62 4.75
N GLY A 95 11.46 15.28 3.57
CA GLY A 95 12.90 15.27 3.31
C GLY A 95 13.53 16.65 3.48
N ALA A 96 12.91 17.69 2.90
CA ALA A 96 13.39 19.06 3.03
C ALA A 96 13.35 19.56 4.50
N TYR A 97 12.23 19.34 5.19
CA TYR A 97 12.09 19.68 6.60
C TYR A 97 13.17 19.00 7.47
N ASN A 98 13.35 17.69 7.32
CA ASN A 98 14.34 16.95 8.08
C ASN A 98 15.78 17.36 7.73
N GLY A 99 16.04 17.70 6.46
CA GLY A 99 17.34 18.21 6.04
C GLY A 99 17.71 19.52 6.72
N ILE A 100 16.79 20.50 6.73
CA ILE A 100 16.99 21.79 7.41
C ILE A 100 17.15 21.58 8.92
N ARG A 101 16.30 20.75 9.53
CA ARG A 101 16.36 20.46 10.97
C ARG A 101 17.69 19.78 11.36
N ALA A 102 18.14 18.81 10.58
CA ALA A 102 19.41 18.11 10.85
C ALA A 102 20.61 19.04 10.69
N PHE A 103 20.56 19.98 9.74
CA PHE A 103 21.57 21.02 9.61
C PHE A 103 21.63 21.89 10.88
N GLY A 104 20.48 22.37 11.37
CA GLY A 104 20.42 23.13 12.63
C GLY A 104 21.06 22.39 13.81
N ILE A 105 20.64 21.14 14.05
CA ILE A 105 21.15 20.30 15.16
C ILE A 105 22.67 20.02 15.06
N LYS A 106 23.24 20.03 13.86
CA LYS A 106 24.67 19.74 13.67
C LYS A 106 25.57 20.92 14.02
N PHE A 107 25.07 22.15 13.83
CA PHE A 107 25.86 23.38 13.91
C PHE A 107 25.47 24.29 15.09
N GLU A 108 24.39 23.96 15.80
CA GLU A 108 24.14 24.38 17.18
C GLU A 108 24.73 23.36 18.17
#